data_AF-A0A1Q4YSV2-F1
#
_entry.id   AF-A0A1Q4YSV2-F1
#
_cell.length_a   1.000
_cell.length_b   1.000
_cell.length_c   1.000
_cell.angle_alpha   90.00
_cell.angle_beta   90.00
_cell.angle_gamma   90.00
#
_symmetry.space_group_name_H-M   'P 1'
#
loop_
_entity.id
_entity.type
_entity.pdbx_description
1 polymer ?
#
loop_
_entity_poly.entity_id
_entity_poly.type
_entity_poly.pdbx_seq_one_letter_code
_entity_poly.pdbx_strand_id
1 'polypeptide(L)'
;MSGTGKSTALGRLARRGYRVVDTDFGDWVEHVPVGDGVERQWREDLVDALIAEHERSGRPLFIAGTVWNQGRFRHRFDEVVLLSAPLAVMLDRIAGRDTNPFGKTAGERARVIADKAEVEPLLRASATVEIDTRATLAEVVDRLAALAHRRPRRDRRH
;
A
#
# COMPACT_ATOMS: atom_id res chain seq x y z
N MET A 1 1.72 -4.34 -5.46
CA MET A 1 2.82 -5.23 -5.87
C MET A 1 3.08 -6.31 -4.84
N SER A 2 3.01 -7.60 -5.22
CA SER A 2 3.39 -8.72 -4.32
C SER A 2 4.91 -8.84 -4.21
N GLY A 3 5.42 -9.24 -3.04
CA GLY A 3 6.87 -9.48 -2.84
C GLY A 3 7.70 -8.24 -2.46
N THR A 4 7.09 -7.05 -2.34
CA THR A 4 7.77 -5.82 -1.91
C THR A 4 7.93 -5.68 -0.39
N GLY A 5 7.43 -6.63 0.40
CA GLY A 5 7.55 -6.59 1.86
C GLY A 5 6.50 -5.74 2.59
N LYS A 6 5.45 -5.28 1.89
CA LYS A 6 4.31 -4.50 2.45
C LYS A 6 3.81 -5.06 3.78
N SER A 7 3.28 -6.28 3.79
CA SER A 7 2.67 -6.87 4.99
C SER A 7 3.65 -7.02 6.16
N THR A 8 4.93 -7.30 5.88
CA THR A 8 5.96 -7.39 6.91
C THR A 8 6.28 -6.02 7.53
N ALA A 9 6.38 -4.96 6.71
CA ALA A 9 6.57 -3.59 7.20
C ALA A 9 5.37 -3.11 8.03
N LEU A 10 4.16 -3.35 7.54
CA LEU A 10 2.91 -3.04 8.24
C LEU A 10 2.81 -3.76 9.59
N GLY A 11 3.15 -5.05 9.65
CA GLY A 11 3.17 -5.80 10.91
C GLY A 11 4.20 -5.25 11.91
N ARG A 12 5.35 -4.76 11.45
CA ARG A 12 6.34 -4.10 12.31
C ARG A 12 5.87 -2.72 12.79
N LEU A 13 5.21 -1.93 11.95
CA LEU A 13 4.59 -0.66 12.35
C LEU A 13 3.52 -0.88 13.42
N ALA A 14 2.65 -1.87 13.23
CA ALA A 14 1.62 -2.22 14.21
C ALA A 14 2.24 -2.61 15.57
N ARG A 15 3.32 -3.40 15.57
CA ARG A 15 4.07 -3.74 16.80
C ARG A 15 4.71 -2.52 17.50
N ARG A 16 4.96 -1.44 16.76
CA ARG A 16 5.44 -0.16 17.32
C ARG A 16 4.29 0.74 17.82
N GLY A 17 3.05 0.26 17.81
CA GLY A 17 1.87 0.98 18.30
C GLY A 17 1.20 1.91 17.28
N TYR A 18 1.65 1.88 16.02
CA TYR A 18 0.99 2.63 14.95
C TYR A 18 -0.34 1.97 14.57
N ARG A 19 -1.32 2.79 14.21
CA ARG A 19 -2.55 2.29 13.61
C ARG A 19 -2.27 1.92 12.16
N VAL A 20 -2.55 0.68 11.81
CA VAL A 20 -2.33 0.14 10.47
C VAL A 20 -3.59 -0.54 9.99
N VAL A 21 -4.02 -0.23 8.77
CA VAL A 21 -5.17 -0.85 8.12
C VAL A 21 -4.73 -1.35 6.74
N ASP A 22 -4.72 -2.67 6.56
CA ASP A 22 -4.53 -3.29 5.26
C ASP A 22 -5.91 -3.60 4.65
N THR A 23 -6.33 -2.73 3.74
CA THR A 23 -7.64 -2.77 3.07
C THR A 23 -7.81 -3.95 2.12
N ASP A 24 -6.74 -4.70 1.83
CA ASP A 24 -6.84 -5.94 1.08
C ASP A 24 -7.58 -7.04 1.86
N PHE A 25 -7.78 -6.87 3.18
CA PHE A 25 -8.42 -7.83 4.08
C PHE A 25 -9.63 -7.24 4.78
N GLY A 26 -10.65 -8.05 5.07
CA GLY A 26 -11.88 -7.60 5.73
C GLY A 26 -12.81 -6.86 4.78
N ASP A 27 -13.67 -6.00 5.34
CA ASP A 27 -14.79 -5.42 4.60
C ASP A 27 -14.47 -4.10 3.90
N TRP A 28 -13.21 -3.69 3.79
CA TRP A 28 -12.83 -2.40 3.20
C TRP A 28 -13.04 -2.32 1.69
N VAL A 29 -13.14 -3.46 1.02
CA VAL A 29 -13.27 -3.55 -0.43
C VAL A 29 -14.60 -4.19 -0.79
N GLU A 30 -15.29 -3.57 -1.74
CA GLU A 30 -16.45 -4.12 -2.41
C GLU A 30 -16.15 -4.43 -3.88
N HIS A 31 -16.96 -5.29 -4.45
CA HIS A 31 -16.89 -5.70 -5.85
C HIS A 31 -18.02 -5.01 -6.60
N VAL A 32 -17.68 -4.13 -7.54
CA VAL A 32 -18.65 -3.35 -8.31
C VAL A 32 -18.65 -3.77 -9.77
N PRO A 33 -19.81 -3.87 -10.44
CA PRO A 33 -19.87 -4.09 -11.87
C PRO A 33 -19.27 -2.91 -12.64
N VAL A 34 -18.35 -3.19 -13.57
CA VAL A 34 -17.74 -2.19 -14.46
C VAL A 34 -17.66 -2.77 -15.86
N GLY A 35 -18.46 -2.22 -16.79
CA GLY A 35 -18.64 -2.80 -18.12
C GLY A 35 -19.17 -4.24 -18.00
N ASP A 36 -18.52 -5.17 -18.70
CA ASP A 36 -18.84 -6.61 -18.65
C ASP A 36 -18.10 -7.35 -17.51
N GLY A 37 -17.35 -6.63 -16.67
CA GLY A 37 -16.52 -7.18 -15.61
C GLY A 37 -16.93 -6.75 -14.21
N VAL A 38 -16.13 -7.17 -13.23
CA VAL A 38 -16.26 -6.78 -11.83
C VAL A 38 -14.92 -6.24 -11.36
N GLU A 39 -14.94 -5.03 -10.80
CA GLU A 39 -13.76 -4.35 -10.28
C GLU A 39 -13.82 -4.22 -8.75
N ARG A 40 -12.64 -4.20 -8.13
CA ARG A 40 -12.51 -3.99 -6.68
C ARG A 40 -12.33 -2.50 -6.39
N GLN A 41 -13.15 -1.97 -5.49
CA GLN A 41 -13.03 -0.59 -5.03
C GLN A 41 -13.08 -0.52 -3.50
N TRP A 42 -12.50 0.51 -2.92
CA TRP A 42 -12.71 0.80 -1.51
C TRP A 42 -14.16 1.20 -1.27
N ARG A 43 -14.75 0.65 -0.20
CA ARG A 43 -15.99 1.13 0.38
C ARG A 43 -15.74 2.52 0.97
N GLU A 44 -16.24 3.52 0.27
CA GLU A 44 -15.88 4.92 0.51
C GLU A 44 -16.32 5.40 1.90
N ASP A 45 -17.47 4.92 2.38
CA ASP A 45 -17.99 5.18 3.73
C ASP A 45 -17.03 4.71 4.83
N LEU A 46 -16.48 3.50 4.70
CA LEU A 46 -15.56 2.95 5.68
C LEU A 46 -14.22 3.69 5.67
N VAL A 47 -13.66 3.94 4.48
CA VAL A 47 -12.37 4.64 4.34
C VAL A 47 -12.50 6.10 4.79
N ASP A 48 -13.60 6.77 4.47
CA ASP A 48 -13.88 8.13 4.93
C ASP A 48 -13.94 8.21 6.46
N ALA A 49 -14.70 7.32 7.10
CA ALA A 49 -14.80 7.24 8.55
C ALA A 49 -13.43 6.97 9.22
N LEU A 50 -12.62 6.10 8.62
CA LEU A 50 -11.27 5.79 9.08
C LEU A 50 -10.35 7.03 9.03
N ILE A 51 -10.35 7.77 7.92
CA ILE A 51 -9.53 8.98 7.77
C ILE A 51 -10.05 10.08 8.69
N ALA A 52 -11.36 10.26 8.81
CA ALA A 52 -11.97 11.24 9.72
C ALA A 52 -11.62 10.98 11.19
N GLU A 53 -11.48 9.71 11.59
CA GLU A 53 -10.99 9.38 12.94
C GLU A 53 -9.52 9.74 13.15
N HIS A 54 -8.68 9.51 12.14
CA HIS A 54 -7.29 9.97 12.16
C HIS A 54 -7.21 11.49 12.31
N GLU A 55 -7.95 12.25 11.49
CA GLU A 55 -7.96 13.72 11.51
C GLU A 55 -8.41 14.28 12.87
N ARG A 56 -9.40 13.64 13.52
CA ARG A 56 -9.86 14.04 14.85
C ARG A 56 -8.87 13.72 15.96
N SER A 57 -8.19 12.57 15.87
CA SER A 57 -7.30 12.09 16.94
C SER A 57 -5.86 12.60 16.81
N GLY A 58 -5.44 13.00 15.61
CA GLY A 58 -4.05 13.36 15.29
C GLY A 58 -3.06 12.20 15.39
N ARG A 59 -3.53 10.96 15.60
CA ARG A 59 -2.67 9.78 15.74
C ARG A 59 -2.28 9.26 14.36
N PRO A 60 -1.00 9.01 14.05
CA PRO A 60 -0.61 8.55 12.73
C PRO A 60 -1.33 7.26 12.30
N LEU A 61 -1.75 7.25 11.03
CA LEU A 61 -2.48 6.16 10.40
C LEU A 61 -1.76 5.72 9.13
N PHE A 62 -1.54 4.42 8.99
CA PHE A 62 -1.05 3.81 7.75
C PHE A 62 -2.17 3.00 7.10
N ILE A 63 -2.57 3.40 5.89
CA ILE A 63 -3.52 2.66 5.05
C ILE A 63 -2.73 1.97 3.94
N ALA A 64 -2.99 0.69 3.74
CA ALA A 64 -2.37 -0.10 2.70
C ALA A 64 -3.43 -0.77 1.82
N GLY A 65 -3.25 -0.71 0.51
CA GLY A 65 -4.16 -1.27 -0.47
C GLY A 65 -3.86 -0.69 -1.84
N THR A 66 -4.39 -1.32 -2.88
CA THR A 66 -4.33 -0.76 -4.22
C THR A 66 -5.65 -1.06 -4.94
N VAL A 67 -6.45 -0.03 -5.13
CA VAL A 67 -7.74 -0.07 -5.85
C VAL A 67 -7.90 1.19 -6.70
N TRP A 68 -8.74 1.13 -7.71
CA TRP A 68 -8.83 2.21 -8.70
C TRP A 68 -9.40 3.53 -8.13
N ASN A 69 -10.35 3.46 -7.18
CA ASN A 69 -10.98 4.65 -6.60
C ASN A 69 -10.18 5.31 -5.46
N GLN A 70 -9.02 4.76 -5.07
CA GLN A 70 -8.18 5.33 -4.00
C GLN A 70 -7.77 6.78 -4.28
N GLY A 71 -7.70 7.16 -5.57
CA GLY A 71 -7.37 8.52 -6.00
C GLY A 71 -8.33 9.59 -5.46
N ARG A 72 -9.58 9.21 -5.15
CA ARG A 72 -10.59 10.11 -4.54
C ARG A 72 -10.15 10.62 -3.16
N PHE A 73 -9.40 9.83 -2.41
CA PHE A 73 -8.93 10.17 -1.06
C PHE A 73 -7.54 10.79 -1.04
N ARG A 74 -6.84 10.87 -2.18
CA ARG A 74 -5.43 11.30 -2.25
C ARG A 74 -5.18 12.68 -1.64
N HIS A 75 -6.15 13.58 -1.70
CA HIS A 75 -6.08 14.92 -1.11
C HIS A 75 -6.05 14.92 0.43
N ARG A 76 -6.41 13.80 1.08
CA ARG A 76 -6.41 13.61 2.53
C ARG A 76 -5.24 12.76 3.02
N PHE A 77 -4.32 12.38 2.13
CA PHE A 77 -3.11 11.66 2.49
C PHE A 77 -1.93 12.63 2.52
N ASP A 78 -1.22 12.69 3.64
CA ASP A 78 0.03 13.46 3.73
C ASP A 78 1.10 12.91 2.79
N GLU A 79 1.19 11.58 2.71
CA GLU A 79 2.17 10.86 1.89
C GLU A 79 1.55 9.62 1.25
N VAL A 80 1.83 9.40 -0.03
CA VAL A 80 1.51 8.17 -0.77
C VAL A 80 2.82 7.44 -1.02
N VAL A 81 3.04 6.33 -0.31
CA VAL A 81 4.32 5.63 -0.33
C VAL A 81 4.28 4.42 -1.26
N LEU A 82 5.19 4.40 -2.24
CA LEU A 82 5.47 3.21 -3.04
C LEU A 82 6.61 2.41 -2.39
N LEU A 83 6.35 1.15 -2.03
CA LEU A 83 7.39 0.19 -1.71
C LEU A 83 7.83 -0.53 -2.99
N SER A 84 9.10 -0.39 -3.37
CA SER A 84 9.65 -1.00 -4.58
C SER A 84 10.82 -1.95 -4.27
N ALA A 85 11.09 -2.86 -5.19
CA ALA A 85 12.28 -3.71 -5.20
C ALA A 85 12.56 -4.15 -6.64
N PRO A 86 13.80 -4.51 -7.00
CA PRO A 86 14.07 -5.15 -8.28
C PRO A 86 13.27 -6.45 -8.43
N LEU A 87 12.86 -6.75 -9.67
CA LEU A 87 12.03 -7.92 -9.96
C LEU A 87 12.66 -9.22 -9.43
N ALA A 88 13.96 -9.42 -9.62
CA ALA A 88 14.68 -10.59 -9.11
C ALA A 88 14.49 -10.76 -7.58
N VAL A 89 14.68 -9.67 -6.82
CA VAL A 89 14.50 -9.67 -5.36
C VAL A 89 13.05 -10.00 -4.96
N MET A 90 12.07 -9.48 -5.69
CA MET A 90 10.66 -9.78 -5.44
C MET A 90 10.38 -11.28 -5.68
N LEU A 91 10.89 -11.83 -6.77
CA LEU A 91 10.69 -13.22 -7.15
C LEU A 91 11.37 -14.19 -6.16
N ASP A 92 12.57 -13.85 -5.68
CA ASP A 92 13.28 -14.64 -4.67
C ASP A 92 12.52 -14.67 -3.34
N ARG A 93 12.00 -13.51 -2.90
CA ARG A 93 11.14 -13.41 -1.70
C ARG A 93 9.85 -14.20 -1.83
N ILE A 94 9.24 -14.19 -3.01
CA ILE A 94 8.01 -14.95 -3.27
C ILE A 94 8.28 -16.46 -3.24
N ALA A 95 9.41 -16.90 -3.78
CA ALA A 95 9.80 -18.30 -3.74
C ALA A 95 10.02 -18.79 -2.29
N GLY A 96 10.69 -17.98 -1.47
CA GLY A 96 11.07 -18.34 -0.09
C GLY A 96 10.04 -18.05 1.01
N ARG A 97 8.87 -17.46 0.70
CA ARG A 97 7.86 -17.16 1.74
C ARG A 97 6.91 -18.32 1.97
N ASP A 98 6.52 -18.55 3.22
CA ASP A 98 5.55 -19.61 3.59
C ASP A 98 4.15 -19.08 3.87
N THR A 99 3.99 -17.76 4.00
CA THR A 99 2.76 -17.13 4.47
C THR A 99 1.74 -16.84 3.38
N ASN A 100 2.15 -16.78 2.12
CA ASN A 100 1.26 -16.51 0.98
C ASN A 100 1.73 -17.32 -0.26
N PRO A 101 0.91 -18.25 -0.78
CA PRO A 101 1.30 -19.13 -1.88
C PRO A 101 1.36 -18.43 -3.25
N PHE A 102 0.75 -17.25 -3.41
CA PHE A 102 0.67 -16.57 -4.70
C PHE A 102 2.06 -16.28 -5.29
N GLY A 103 2.21 -16.45 -6.60
CA GLY A 103 3.46 -16.12 -7.32
C GLY A 103 4.48 -17.27 -7.34
N LYS A 104 4.14 -18.42 -6.76
CA LYS A 104 4.96 -19.64 -6.82
C LYS A 104 4.71 -20.45 -8.09
N THR A 105 3.52 -20.32 -8.70
CA THR A 105 3.23 -20.96 -9.99
C THR A 105 3.75 -20.10 -11.16
N ALA A 106 3.95 -20.71 -12.33
CA ALA A 106 4.41 -20.00 -13.52
C ALA A 106 3.44 -18.88 -13.95
N GLY A 107 2.12 -19.13 -13.90
CA GLY A 107 1.09 -18.14 -14.25
C GLY A 107 1.05 -16.96 -13.29
N GLU A 108 1.15 -17.20 -11.99
CA GLU A 108 1.17 -16.10 -11.01
C GLU A 108 2.50 -15.34 -11.04
N ARG A 109 3.63 -16.03 -11.30
CA ARG A 109 4.93 -15.37 -11.52
C ARG A 109 4.85 -14.45 -12.74
N ALA A 110 4.25 -14.90 -13.84
CA ALA A 110 4.02 -14.06 -15.02
C ALA A 110 3.17 -12.82 -14.67
N ARG A 111 2.14 -12.98 -13.82
CA ARG A 111 1.35 -11.85 -13.31
C ARG A 111 2.19 -10.86 -12.50
N VAL A 112 3.06 -11.33 -11.61
CA VAL A 112 3.97 -10.46 -10.84
C VAL A 112 4.91 -9.67 -11.77
N ILE A 113 5.39 -10.30 -12.84
CA ILE A 113 6.24 -9.66 -13.85
C ILE A 113 5.44 -8.59 -14.62
N ALA A 114 4.22 -8.92 -15.07
CA ALA A 114 3.33 -7.99 -15.75
C ALA A 114 2.98 -6.79 -14.86
N ASP A 115 2.52 -7.03 -13.63
CA ASP A 115 2.24 -5.98 -12.65
C ASP A 115 3.46 -5.05 -12.45
N LYS A 116 4.67 -5.61 -12.44
CA LYS A 116 5.91 -4.83 -12.25
C LYS A 116 6.18 -3.93 -13.44
N ALA A 117 5.92 -4.40 -14.66
CA ALA A 117 6.14 -3.64 -15.88
C ALA A 117 5.04 -2.59 -16.12
N GLU A 118 3.79 -2.94 -15.83
CA GLU A 118 2.62 -2.14 -16.23
C GLU A 118 2.08 -1.26 -15.09
N VAL A 119 2.03 -1.79 -13.87
CA VAL A 119 1.38 -1.11 -12.73
C VAL A 119 2.37 -0.28 -11.93
N GLU A 120 3.60 -0.76 -11.69
CA GLU A 120 4.56 -0.01 -10.87
C GLU A 120 4.89 1.39 -11.40
N PRO A 121 5.07 1.63 -12.71
CA PRO A 121 5.27 2.98 -13.23
C PRO A 121 4.11 3.93 -12.91
N LEU A 122 2.87 3.45 -12.96
CA LEU A 122 1.67 4.22 -12.62
C LEU A 122 1.62 4.53 -11.12
N LEU A 123 1.95 3.55 -10.28
CA LEU A 123 2.07 3.76 -8.84
C LEU A 123 3.18 4.76 -8.50
N ARG A 124 4.32 4.68 -9.20
CA ARG A 124 5.44 5.61 -9.03
C ARG A 124 5.06 7.03 -9.41
N ALA A 125 4.31 7.21 -10.49
CA ALA A 125 3.85 8.54 -10.93
C ALA A 125 2.89 9.21 -9.92
N SER A 126 2.15 8.41 -9.14
CA SER A 126 1.20 8.92 -8.14
C SER A 126 1.76 8.98 -6.72
N ALA A 127 2.88 8.31 -6.45
CA ALA A 127 3.56 8.30 -5.16
C ALA A 127 4.22 9.65 -4.84
N THR A 128 4.20 10.02 -3.57
CA THR A 128 4.98 11.16 -3.05
C THR A 128 6.38 10.73 -2.64
N VAL A 129 6.53 9.48 -2.19
CA VAL A 129 7.80 8.90 -1.75
C VAL A 129 7.91 7.47 -2.25
N GLU A 130 9.06 7.13 -2.83
CA GLU A 130 9.44 5.75 -3.12
C GLU A 130 10.46 5.25 -2.07
N ILE A 131 10.21 4.07 -1.52
CA ILE A 131 11.11 3.37 -0.60
C ILE A 131 11.54 2.06 -1.25
N ASP A 132 12.83 1.99 -1.59
CA ASP A 132 13.48 0.76 -2.00
C ASP A 132 13.58 -0.20 -0.81
N THR A 133 12.96 -1.36 -0.95
CA THR A 133 12.88 -2.39 0.08
C THR A 133 14.02 -3.40 -0.01
N ARG A 134 15.05 -3.18 -0.84
CA ARG A 134 16.36 -3.85 -0.68
C ARG A 134 17.02 -3.49 0.66
N ALA A 135 16.70 -2.31 1.20
CA ALA A 135 17.06 -1.93 2.55
C ALA A 135 16.50 -2.94 3.58
N THR A 136 17.09 -2.95 4.77
CA THR A 136 16.63 -3.81 5.85
C THR A 136 15.19 -3.44 6.25
N LEU A 137 14.45 -4.41 6.80
CA LEU A 137 13.11 -4.18 7.30
C LEU A 137 13.07 -3.06 8.36
N ALA A 138 14.11 -2.96 9.20
CA ALA A 138 14.21 -1.90 10.20
C ALA A 138 14.25 -0.52 9.54
N GLU A 139 15.12 -0.33 8.55
CA GLU A 139 15.26 0.94 7.83
C GLU A 139 13.97 1.32 7.07
N VAL A 140 13.30 0.35 6.44
CA VAL A 140 12.02 0.60 5.76
C VAL A 140 10.96 1.08 6.76
N VAL A 141 10.86 0.42 7.92
CA VAL A 141 9.89 0.79 8.96
C VAL A 141 10.25 2.14 9.59
N ASP A 142 11.53 2.43 9.81
CA ASP A 142 11.99 3.72 10.33
C ASP A 142 11.68 4.86 9.36
N ARG A 143 11.87 4.64 8.05
CA ARG A 143 11.49 5.63 7.02
C ARG A 143 9.98 5.87 7.00
N LEU A 144 9.16 4.81 7.06
CA LEU A 144 7.70 4.95 7.13
C LEU A 144 7.26 5.70 8.40
N ALA A 145 7.82 5.35 9.54
CA ALA A 145 7.56 6.02 10.82
C ALA A 145 7.96 7.50 10.79
N ALA A 146 9.07 7.84 10.14
CA ALA A 146 9.52 9.23 9.99
C ALA A 146 8.54 10.05 9.13
N LEU A 147 7.97 9.47 8.08
CA LEU A 147 6.95 10.15 7.25
C LEU A 147 5.70 10.48 8.06
N ALA A 148 5.24 9.56 8.90
CA ALA A 148 4.09 9.74 9.79
C ALA A 148 4.24 10.88 10.81
N HIS A 149 5.47 11.32 11.09
CA HIS A 149 5.78 12.40 12.04
C HIS A 149 6.24 13.69 11.37
N ARG A 150 6.31 13.73 10.04
CA ARG A 150 6.51 14.99 9.32
C ARG A 150 5.28 15.86 9.52
N ARG A 151 5.48 17.16 9.78
CA ARG A 151 4.35 18.10 9.81
C ARG A 151 3.57 17.99 8.50
N PRO A 152 2.22 18.02 8.54
CA PRO A 152 1.41 17.99 7.34
C PRO A 152 1.87 19.06 6.36
N ARG A 153 1.92 18.73 5.07
CA ARG A 153 2.08 19.75 4.03
C ARG A 153 0.81 20.60 4.01
N ARG A 154 0.77 21.64 4.87
CA ARG A 154 -0.20 22.73 4.74
C ARG A 154 0.15 23.53 3.49
N ASP A 155 -0.42 23.13 2.35
CA ASP A 155 -0.68 23.94 1.15
C ASP A 155 -1.26 23.00 0.05
N ARG A 156 -2.38 23.25 -0.65
CA ARG A 156 -2.99 24.52 -1.06
C ARG A 156 -4.51 24.40 -1.23
N ARG A 157 -5.17 25.53 -0.96
CA ARG A 157 -6.52 25.89 -1.43
C ARG A 157 -6.72 25.54 -2.91
N HIS A 158 -7.91 25.04 -3.24
CA HIS A 158 -8.73 25.61 -4.30
C HIS A 158 -10.21 25.40 -3.97
#